data_AF-A0A2H5WTV3-F1
#
_entry.id   AF-A0A2H5WTV3-F1
#
_cell.length_a   1.000
_cell.length_b   1.000
_cell.length_c   1.000
_cell.angle_alpha   90.00
_cell.angle_beta   90.00
_cell.angle_gamma   90.00
#
_symmetry.space_group_name_H-M   'P 1'
#
loop_
_entity.id
_entity.type
_entity.pdbx_description
1 polymer ?
#
loop_
_entity_poly.entity_id
_entity_poly.type
_entity_poly.pdbx_seq_one_letter_code
_entity_poly.pdbx_strand_id
1 'polypeptide(L)'
;MRGYGFTLKQLLVVLVIIAALAALLFPVVQIVRYRVLEAKCRANLWTIYMKYKLIRMQNNDRWDEEAIKEFRMWRLSPEGLKVIKCPLSGEYYGIIANDHDPRKPYLIGGDEIALYMRDNLVAMCYCHTRPPRPRCGVPYVGGACVLMVLDIGDGNIEYGFDFYTKDQRTQKIIWPREGEKCPDPRWFPDVSKGY
;
A
#
# COMPACT_ATOMS: atom_id res chain seq x y z
N MET A 1 45.05 39.43 18.44
CA MET A 1 44.00 39.64 17.42
C MET A 1 42.65 39.53 18.11
N ARG A 2 41.90 40.64 18.24
CA ARG A 2 40.56 40.64 18.87
C ARG A 2 39.54 40.22 17.82
N GLY A 3 38.88 39.08 18.04
CA GLY A 3 37.80 38.60 17.17
C GLY A 3 36.59 39.52 17.28
N TYR A 4 36.06 39.97 16.15
CA TYR A 4 34.79 40.68 16.09
C TYR A 4 33.67 39.70 16.50
N GLY A 5 33.16 39.86 17.73
CA GLY A 5 32.01 39.11 18.21
C GLY A 5 30.74 39.55 17.49
N PHE A 6 29.90 38.58 17.10
CA PHE A 6 28.58 38.86 16.54
C PHE A 6 27.73 39.63 17.56
N THR A 7 27.04 40.68 17.10
CA THR A 7 26.08 41.40 17.93
C THR A 7 24.78 40.61 18.07
N LEU A 8 24.06 40.79 19.19
CA LEU A 8 22.78 40.13 19.43
C LEU A 8 21.77 40.36 18.30
N LYS A 9 21.71 41.59 17.76
CA LYS A 9 20.83 41.95 16.64
C LYS A 9 21.16 41.16 15.37
N GLN A 10 22.45 41.03 15.03
CA GLN A 10 22.88 40.29 13.84
C GLN A 10 22.52 38.80 13.96
N LEU A 11 22.67 38.22 15.16
CA LEU A 11 22.25 36.84 15.41
C LEU A 11 20.73 36.65 15.22
N LEU A 12 19.92 37.59 15.73
CA LEU A 12 18.45 37.53 15.60
C LEU A 12 17.99 37.56 14.14
N VAL A 13 18.55 38.45 13.32
CA VAL A 13 18.19 38.54 11.89
C VAL A 13 18.49 37.22 11.18
N VAL A 14 19.64 36.59 11.46
CA VAL A 14 20.01 35.31 10.87
C VAL A 14 19.04 34.20 11.27
N LEU A 15 18.66 34.12 12.55
CA LEU A 15 17.70 33.11 13.00
C LEU A 15 16.32 33.28 12.35
N VAL A 16 15.86 34.52 12.17
CA VAL A 16 14.59 34.80 11.46
C VAL A 16 14.65 34.32 10.02
N ILE A 17 15.77 34.58 9.31
CA ILE A 17 15.94 34.11 7.93
C ILE A 17 15.95 32.58 7.86
N ILE A 18 16.69 31.91 8.75
CA ILE A 18 16.74 30.44 8.80
C ILE A 18 15.34 29.86 9.07
N ALA A 19 14.59 30.43 10.02
CA ALA A 19 13.24 29.98 10.34
C ALA A 19 12.28 30.13 9.15
N ALA A 20 12.34 31.26 8.44
CA ALA A 20 11.52 31.49 7.24
C ALA A 20 11.86 30.48 6.12
N LEU A 21 13.14 30.20 5.88
CA LEU A 21 13.58 29.22 4.89
C LEU A 21 13.14 27.79 5.28
N ALA A 22 13.29 27.41 6.56
CA ALA A 22 12.87 26.10 7.04
C ALA A 22 11.35 25.88 6.91
N ALA A 23 10.55 26.91 7.16
CA ALA A 23 9.09 26.85 7.01
C ALA A 23 8.66 26.56 5.56
N LEU A 24 9.36 27.11 4.57
CA LEU A 24 9.10 26.85 3.15
C LEU A 24 9.56 25.45 2.70
N LEU A 25 10.63 24.92 3.31
CA LEU A 25 11.19 23.60 2.98
C LEU A 25 10.39 22.44 3.59
N PHE A 26 9.78 22.64 4.76
CA PHE A 26 9.08 21.59 5.50
C PHE A 26 8.03 20.81 4.68
N PRO A 27 7.09 21.43 3.95
CA PRO A 27 6.09 20.68 3.18
C PRO A 27 6.73 19.78 2.11
N VAL A 28 7.78 20.25 1.43
CA VAL A 28 8.47 19.49 0.39
C VAL A 28 9.11 18.21 0.95
N VAL A 29 9.73 18.30 2.13
CA VAL A 29 10.34 17.14 2.80
C VAL A 29 9.29 16.07 3.11
N GLN A 30 8.08 16.45 3.51
CA GLN A 30 7.01 15.49 3.80
C GLN A 30 6.56 14.74 2.53
N ILE A 31 6.47 15.43 1.39
CA ILE A 31 6.13 14.81 0.09
C ILE A 31 7.20 13.79 -0.30
N VAL A 32 8.47 14.21 -0.27
CA VAL A 32 9.58 13.35 -0.67
C VAL A 32 9.63 12.12 0.23
N ARG A 33 9.47 12.30 1.54
CA ARG A 33 9.38 11.19 2.49
C ARG A 33 8.23 10.25 2.15
N TYR A 34 7.03 10.76 1.88
CA TYR A 34 5.89 9.92 1.49
C TYR A 34 6.18 9.11 0.22
N ARG A 35 6.73 9.74 -0.83
CA ARG A 35 7.07 9.06 -2.10
C ARG A 35 8.15 7.99 -1.93
N VAL A 36 9.16 8.26 -1.11
CA VAL A 36 10.21 7.27 -0.77
C VAL A 36 9.60 6.08 -0.02
N LEU A 37 8.69 6.33 0.92
CA LEU A 37 8.01 5.27 1.67
C LEU A 37 7.04 4.47 0.79
N GLU A 38 6.33 5.13 -0.15
CA GLU A 38 5.51 4.46 -1.17
C GLU A 38 6.38 3.55 -2.05
N ALA A 39 7.53 4.05 -2.55
CA ALA A 39 8.45 3.27 -3.37
C ALA A 39 9.00 2.05 -2.61
N LYS A 40 9.38 2.21 -1.33
CA LYS A 40 9.79 1.10 -0.48
C LYS A 40 8.65 0.10 -0.24
N CYS A 41 7.43 0.59 -0.07
CA CYS A 41 6.26 -0.26 0.07
C CYS A 41 6.02 -1.11 -1.20
N ARG A 42 6.14 -0.50 -2.39
CA ARG A 42 6.08 -1.21 -3.68
C ARG A 42 7.17 -2.29 -3.78
N ALA A 43 8.41 -1.97 -3.40
CA ALA A 43 9.50 -2.95 -3.40
C ALA A 43 9.24 -4.14 -2.45
N ASN A 44 8.69 -3.87 -1.26
CA ASN A 44 8.29 -4.92 -0.34
C ASN A 44 7.16 -5.80 -0.92
N LEU A 45 6.11 -5.20 -1.49
CA LEU A 45 5.02 -5.93 -2.15
C LEU A 45 5.54 -6.77 -3.33
N TRP A 46 6.47 -6.23 -4.11
CA TRP A 46 7.14 -6.99 -5.17
C TRP A 46 7.90 -8.20 -4.62
N THR A 47 8.61 -8.04 -3.51
CA THR A 47 9.37 -9.13 -2.89
C THR A 47 8.44 -10.25 -2.42
N ILE A 48 7.29 -9.89 -1.84
CA ILE A 48 6.22 -10.82 -1.47
C ILE A 48 5.70 -11.57 -2.71
N TYR A 49 5.42 -10.83 -3.79
CA TYR A 49 4.99 -11.42 -5.05
C TYR A 49 6.03 -12.38 -5.65
N MET A 50 7.31 -12.00 -5.65
CA MET A 50 8.38 -12.84 -6.17
C MET A 50 8.51 -14.15 -5.39
N LYS A 51 8.38 -14.13 -4.06
CA LYS A 51 8.38 -15.38 -3.29
C LYS A 51 7.13 -16.22 -3.58
N TYR A 52 5.96 -15.58 -3.67
CA TYR A 52 4.72 -16.26 -4.07
C TYR A 52 4.89 -16.96 -5.44
N LYS A 53 5.39 -16.25 -6.45
CA LYS A 53 5.63 -16.78 -7.81
C LYS A 53 6.65 -17.91 -7.80
N LEU A 54 7.74 -17.76 -7.05
CA LEU A 54 8.77 -18.79 -6.91
C LEU A 54 8.19 -20.11 -6.36
N ILE A 55 7.41 -20.04 -5.28
CA ILE A 55 6.77 -21.21 -4.68
C ILE A 55 5.80 -21.86 -5.66
N ARG A 56 5.02 -21.07 -6.41
CA ARG A 56 4.15 -21.61 -7.46
C ARG A 56 4.93 -22.35 -8.54
N MET A 57 6.00 -21.75 -9.05
CA MET A 57 6.85 -22.39 -10.05
C MET A 57 7.47 -23.70 -9.53
N GLN A 58 7.89 -23.74 -8.27
CA GLN A 58 8.42 -24.95 -7.62
C GLN A 58 7.36 -26.05 -7.47
N ASN A 59 6.09 -25.68 -7.36
CA ASN A 59 4.95 -26.57 -7.18
C ASN A 59 4.14 -26.79 -8.46
N ASN A 60 4.74 -26.66 -9.65
CA ASN A 60 4.07 -26.81 -10.95
C ASN A 60 2.81 -25.93 -11.08
N ASP A 61 2.96 -24.65 -10.72
CA ASP A 61 1.91 -23.62 -10.66
C ASP A 61 0.74 -23.88 -9.70
N ARG A 62 0.83 -24.93 -8.87
CA ARG A 62 -0.17 -25.22 -7.84
C ARG A 62 -0.02 -24.30 -6.63
N TRP A 63 -1.14 -24.04 -5.97
CA TRP A 63 -1.23 -23.32 -4.70
C TRP A 63 -2.05 -24.15 -3.72
N ASP A 64 -1.48 -25.28 -3.29
CA ASP A 64 -2.06 -26.23 -2.35
C ASP A 64 -1.65 -25.91 -0.91
N GLU A 65 -2.12 -26.73 0.05
CA GLU A 65 -1.85 -26.51 1.48
C GLU A 65 -0.35 -26.49 1.82
N GLU A 66 0.47 -27.27 1.11
CA GLU A 66 1.91 -27.31 1.36
C GLU A 66 2.59 -26.04 0.83
N ALA A 67 2.22 -25.57 -0.37
CA ALA A 67 2.69 -24.29 -0.89
C ALA A 67 2.30 -23.12 0.03
N ILE A 68 1.07 -23.12 0.54
CA ILE A 68 0.58 -22.13 1.51
C ILE A 68 1.41 -22.17 2.79
N LYS A 69 1.67 -23.37 3.31
CA LYS A 69 2.49 -23.56 4.51
C LYS A 69 3.93 -23.07 4.29
N GLU A 70 4.55 -23.39 3.16
CA GLU A 70 5.89 -22.90 2.81
C GLU A 70 5.92 -21.37 2.79
N PHE A 71 4.94 -20.74 2.17
CA PHE A 71 4.85 -19.29 2.10
C PHE A 71 4.63 -18.65 3.48
N ARG A 72 3.76 -19.25 4.32
CA ARG A 72 3.59 -18.84 5.73
C ARG A 72 4.88 -18.95 6.53
N MET A 73 5.66 -20.02 6.32
CA MET A 73 6.95 -20.21 6.97
C MET A 73 7.97 -19.16 6.53
N TRP A 74 8.03 -18.87 5.22
CA TRP A 74 8.88 -17.78 4.72
C TRP A 74 8.49 -16.42 5.31
N ARG A 75 7.19 -16.13 5.46
CA ARG A 75 6.73 -14.88 6.08
C ARG A 75 7.29 -14.68 7.49
N LEU A 76 7.49 -15.78 8.22
CA LEU A 76 8.04 -15.80 9.57
C LEU A 76 9.58 -15.87 9.58
N SER A 77 10.23 -16.03 8.42
CA SER A 77 11.68 -16.02 8.30
C SER A 77 12.25 -14.60 8.48
N PRO A 78 13.56 -14.47 8.77
CA PRO A 78 14.21 -13.15 8.85
C PRO A 78 14.06 -12.31 7.58
N GLU A 79 13.98 -12.94 6.41
CA GLU A 79 13.76 -12.27 5.12
C GLU A 79 12.32 -11.78 5.00
N GLY A 80 11.34 -12.62 5.34
CA GLY A 80 9.92 -12.25 5.33
C GLY A 80 9.61 -11.10 6.30
N LEU A 81 10.10 -11.18 7.54
CA LEU A 81 9.87 -10.17 8.57
C LEU A 81 10.34 -8.76 8.17
N LYS A 82 11.36 -8.64 7.30
CA LYS A 82 11.85 -7.35 6.78
C LYS A 82 10.89 -6.68 5.81
N VAL A 83 10.07 -7.46 5.11
CA VAL A 83 9.23 -6.96 4.01
C VAL A 83 7.74 -6.97 4.31
N ILE A 84 7.25 -7.71 5.30
CA ILE A 84 5.80 -7.90 5.53
C ILE A 84 5.08 -6.70 6.17
N LYS A 85 5.83 -5.66 6.57
CA LYS A 85 5.29 -4.45 7.19
C LYS A 85 5.41 -3.25 6.26
N CYS A 86 4.42 -2.38 6.33
CA CYS A 86 4.43 -1.08 5.68
C CYS A 86 5.47 -0.17 6.33
N PRO A 87 6.38 0.46 5.56
CA PRO A 87 7.40 1.35 6.13
C PRO A 87 6.81 2.69 6.64
N LEU A 88 5.59 3.05 6.23
CA LEU A 88 4.92 4.27 6.66
C LEU A 88 4.31 4.13 8.07
N SER A 89 3.72 2.98 8.38
CA SER A 89 2.95 2.79 9.62
C SER A 89 3.47 1.67 10.53
N GLY A 90 4.28 0.74 10.02
CA GLY A 90 4.62 -0.50 10.71
C GLY A 90 3.53 -1.58 10.66
N GLU A 91 2.36 -1.29 10.09
CA GLU A 91 1.25 -2.24 9.93
C GLU A 91 1.59 -3.35 8.95
N TYR A 92 1.05 -4.54 9.19
CA TYR A 92 1.20 -5.67 8.28
C TYR A 92 0.42 -5.44 6.97
N TYR A 93 0.95 -5.95 5.87
CA TYR A 93 0.18 -6.04 4.63
C TYR A 93 -0.96 -7.06 4.77
N GLY A 94 -2.07 -6.82 4.08
CA GLY A 94 -3.09 -7.84 3.84
C GLY A 94 -2.54 -8.84 2.84
N ILE A 95 -2.06 -9.99 3.29
CA ILE A 95 -1.45 -11.02 2.45
C ILE A 95 -2.44 -12.18 2.30
N ILE A 96 -3.07 -12.25 1.14
CA ILE A 96 -4.22 -13.11 0.87
C ILE A 96 -3.79 -14.53 0.52
N ALA A 97 -2.64 -14.65 -0.14
CA ALA A 97 -2.03 -15.93 -0.47
C ALA A 97 -1.74 -16.82 0.75
N ASN A 98 -1.82 -16.29 1.99
CA ASN A 98 -1.66 -17.08 3.20
C ASN A 98 -2.81 -18.04 3.48
N ASP A 99 -4.03 -17.74 3.03
CA ASP A 99 -5.20 -18.43 3.58
C ASP A 99 -5.93 -19.23 2.51
N HIS A 100 -5.91 -18.79 1.24
CA HIS A 100 -6.66 -19.41 0.16
C HIS A 100 -5.94 -19.36 -1.20
N ASP A 101 -6.41 -20.20 -2.13
CA ASP A 101 -6.14 -20.04 -3.56
C ASP A 101 -6.72 -18.69 -4.01
N PRO A 102 -5.90 -17.75 -4.53
CA PRO A 102 -6.38 -16.46 -5.01
C PRO A 102 -7.52 -16.60 -6.03
N ARG A 103 -7.53 -17.70 -6.81
CA ARG A 103 -8.55 -18.00 -7.83
C ARG A 103 -9.90 -18.41 -7.25
N LYS A 104 -9.99 -18.67 -5.95
CA LYS A 104 -11.25 -18.99 -5.25
C LYS A 104 -11.67 -17.75 -4.48
N PRO A 105 -12.57 -16.92 -5.03
CA PRO A 105 -12.94 -15.69 -4.36
C PRO A 105 -13.65 -16.04 -3.05
N TYR A 106 -13.19 -15.46 -1.94
CA TYR A 106 -13.93 -15.58 -0.69
C TYR A 106 -15.27 -14.86 -0.81
N LEU A 107 -16.23 -15.24 0.02
CA LEU A 107 -17.51 -14.55 0.16
C LEU A 107 -17.50 -13.84 1.52
N ILE A 108 -17.51 -12.50 1.52
CA ILE A 108 -17.73 -11.70 2.74
C ILE A 108 -19.16 -11.14 2.69
N GLY A 109 -20.12 -11.78 3.36
CA GLY A 109 -21.47 -11.23 3.51
C GLY A 109 -22.61 -12.25 3.37
N GLY A 110 -23.73 -11.99 4.05
CA GLY A 110 -24.94 -12.83 4.03
C GLY A 110 -25.90 -12.53 2.86
N ASP A 111 -26.88 -13.43 2.72
CA ASP A 111 -27.88 -13.73 1.68
C ASP A 111 -28.29 -12.71 0.59
N GLU A 112 -28.05 -11.40 0.71
CA GLU A 112 -28.48 -10.40 -0.29
C GLU A 112 -27.34 -9.74 -1.10
N ILE A 113 -26.11 -9.61 -0.55
CA ILE A 113 -24.96 -9.04 -1.28
C ILE A 113 -23.69 -9.84 -0.97
N ALA A 114 -23.20 -10.58 -1.95
CA ALA A 114 -21.92 -11.28 -1.88
C ALA A 114 -20.77 -10.35 -2.30
N LEU A 115 -19.84 -10.06 -1.37
CA LEU A 115 -18.56 -9.43 -1.69
C LEU A 115 -17.52 -10.50 -1.99
N TYR A 116 -16.82 -10.33 -3.10
CA TYR A 116 -15.77 -11.21 -3.59
C TYR A 116 -14.43 -10.50 -3.55
N MET A 117 -13.37 -11.21 -3.18
CA MET A 117 -12.02 -10.68 -3.42
C MET A 117 -11.74 -10.59 -4.91
N ARG A 118 -10.89 -9.64 -5.27
CA ARG A 118 -10.17 -9.68 -6.53
C ARG A 118 -9.35 -10.96 -6.70
N ASP A 119 -9.68 -11.75 -7.72
CA ASP A 119 -9.17 -13.12 -7.97
C ASP A 119 -7.63 -13.24 -8.13
N ASN A 120 -6.94 -12.16 -8.50
CA ASN A 120 -5.48 -12.19 -8.69
C ASN A 120 -4.74 -11.47 -7.55
N LEU A 121 -5.40 -11.14 -6.45
CA LEU A 121 -4.80 -10.38 -5.37
C LEU A 121 -3.85 -11.23 -4.53
N VAL A 122 -2.56 -10.88 -4.51
CA VAL A 122 -1.55 -11.59 -3.71
C VAL A 122 -1.36 -10.89 -2.36
N ALA A 123 -1.11 -9.58 -2.38
CA ALA A 123 -0.96 -8.78 -1.18
C ALA A 123 -1.36 -7.31 -1.41
N MET A 124 -1.72 -6.61 -0.33
CA MET A 124 -2.09 -5.19 -0.37
C MET A 124 -1.67 -4.40 0.86
N CYS A 125 -1.54 -3.09 0.68
CA CYS A 125 -1.22 -2.12 1.72
C CYS A 125 -2.40 -1.18 1.97
N TYR A 126 -2.98 -1.27 3.17
CA TYR A 126 -4.08 -0.40 3.59
C TYR A 126 -3.66 1.06 3.88
N CYS A 127 -2.36 1.34 3.99
CA CYS A 127 -1.87 2.70 4.23
C CYS A 127 -1.85 3.57 2.98
N HIS A 128 -1.45 2.97 1.85
CA HIS A 128 -1.32 3.69 0.60
C HIS A 128 -2.66 3.61 -0.12
N THR A 129 -3.47 4.65 0.08
CA THR A 129 -4.81 4.77 -0.48
C THR A 129 -4.87 5.86 -1.54
N ARG A 130 -5.87 5.78 -2.43
CA ARG A 130 -6.27 6.86 -3.33
C ARG A 130 -7.76 7.19 -3.12
N PRO A 131 -8.10 8.40 -2.62
CA PRO A 131 -7.20 9.44 -2.12
C PRO A 131 -6.36 8.98 -0.91
N PRO A 132 -5.20 9.62 -0.65
CA PRO A 132 -4.41 9.30 0.54
C PRO A 132 -5.17 9.72 1.80
N ARG A 133 -5.00 8.95 2.86
CA ARG A 133 -5.67 9.16 4.15
C ARG A 133 -4.72 9.80 5.18
N PRO A 134 -5.25 10.53 6.17
CA PRO A 134 -4.43 11.17 7.20
C PRO A 134 -3.74 10.17 8.12
N ARG A 135 -4.31 8.97 8.26
CA ARG A 135 -3.77 7.90 9.11
C ARG A 135 -3.77 6.59 8.34
N CYS A 136 -2.70 5.83 8.50
CA CYS A 136 -2.75 4.41 8.20
C CYS A 136 -3.42 3.68 9.37
N GLY A 137 -4.20 2.65 9.04
CA GLY A 137 -4.74 1.73 10.02
C GLY A 137 -6.23 1.48 9.84
N VAL A 138 -6.70 0.52 10.61
CA VAL A 138 -8.11 0.15 10.74
C VAL A 138 -8.91 1.30 11.39
N PRO A 139 -10.20 1.48 11.01
CA PRO A 139 -10.98 0.58 10.17
C PRO A 139 -10.62 0.71 8.69
N TYR A 140 -10.27 -0.41 8.07
CA TYR A 140 -10.26 -0.54 6.63
C TYR A 140 -11.68 -0.21 6.16
N VAL A 141 -11.78 0.67 5.16
CA VAL A 141 -13.08 1.03 4.58
C VAL A 141 -13.19 0.25 3.29
N GLY A 142 -14.12 -0.72 3.26
CA GLY A 142 -14.49 -1.47 2.07
C GLY A 142 -14.64 -0.58 0.84
N GLY A 143 -14.00 -0.95 -0.26
CA GLY A 143 -14.04 -0.18 -1.51
C GLY A 143 -13.11 1.03 -1.53
N ALA A 144 -12.11 1.10 -0.65
CA ALA A 144 -11.00 2.02 -0.81
C ALA A 144 -10.06 1.54 -1.92
N CYS A 145 -9.56 2.46 -2.75
CA CYS A 145 -8.49 2.10 -3.65
C CYS A 145 -7.16 2.02 -2.88
N VAL A 146 -6.58 0.83 -2.77
CA VAL A 146 -5.35 0.55 -2.02
C VAL A 146 -4.23 0.10 -2.94
N LEU A 147 -2.98 0.33 -2.54
CA LEU A 147 -1.82 -0.19 -3.24
C LEU A 147 -1.76 -1.72 -3.06
N MET A 148 -1.71 -2.45 -4.16
CA MET A 148 -1.74 -3.91 -4.15
C MET A 148 -0.81 -4.49 -5.21
N VAL A 149 -0.45 -5.75 -5.03
CA VAL A 149 0.25 -6.56 -6.03
C VAL A 149 -0.64 -7.71 -6.48
N LEU A 150 -0.74 -7.86 -7.80
CA LEU A 150 -1.61 -8.80 -8.48
C LEU A 150 -0.79 -9.83 -9.23
N ASP A 151 -1.26 -11.07 -9.25
CA ASP A 151 -0.73 -12.13 -10.10
C ASP A 151 -1.31 -12.06 -11.52
N ILE A 152 -0.91 -11.03 -12.26
CA ILE A 152 -1.26 -10.84 -13.67
C ILE A 152 0.05 -10.77 -14.46
N GLY A 153 0.31 -11.77 -15.30
CA GLY A 153 1.54 -11.87 -16.09
C GLY A 153 2.80 -11.95 -15.22
N ASP A 154 3.64 -10.92 -15.28
CA ASP A 154 4.85 -10.82 -14.46
C ASP A 154 4.64 -10.19 -13.09
N GLY A 155 3.40 -9.93 -12.72
CA GLY A 155 3.05 -9.23 -11.49
C GLY A 155 2.81 -7.76 -11.79
N ASN A 156 1.69 -7.25 -11.29
CA ASN A 156 1.32 -5.85 -11.48
C ASN A 156 1.11 -5.18 -10.12
N ILE A 157 1.84 -4.10 -9.87
CA ILE A 157 1.67 -3.28 -8.67
C ILE A 157 0.89 -2.03 -9.01
N GLU A 158 -0.37 -2.02 -8.61
CA GLU A 158 -1.28 -0.94 -8.91
C GLU A 158 -2.10 -0.52 -7.70
N TYR A 159 -2.77 0.60 -7.87
CA TYR A 159 -3.83 1.02 -7.00
C TYR A 159 -5.14 0.41 -7.53
N GLY A 160 -5.83 -0.37 -6.71
CA GLY A 160 -7.06 -1.06 -7.11
C GLY A 160 -8.07 -1.17 -5.96
N PHE A 161 -9.29 -1.59 -6.29
CA PHE A 161 -10.23 -2.10 -5.32
C PHE A 161 -9.93 -3.58 -5.04
N ASP A 162 -9.94 -3.95 -3.77
CA ASP A 162 -9.69 -5.30 -3.27
C ASP A 162 -10.94 -6.18 -3.27
N PHE A 163 -12.13 -5.57 -3.25
CA PHE A 163 -13.42 -6.25 -3.33
C PHE A 163 -14.24 -5.83 -4.55
N TYR A 164 -15.06 -6.75 -5.05
CA TYR A 164 -16.13 -6.51 -6.01
C TYR A 164 -17.41 -7.26 -5.60
N THR A 165 -18.57 -6.88 -6.11
CA THR A 165 -19.80 -7.67 -6.00
C THR A 165 -20.11 -8.37 -7.32
N LYS A 166 -20.91 -9.43 -7.31
CA LYS A 166 -21.45 -10.03 -8.54
C LYS A 166 -22.96 -9.94 -8.53
N ASP A 167 -23.54 -9.61 -9.68
CA ASP A 167 -24.96 -9.82 -9.93
C ASP A 167 -25.24 -11.33 -9.87
N GLN A 168 -26.13 -11.77 -8.98
CA GLN A 168 -26.41 -13.20 -8.81
C GLN A 168 -27.04 -13.84 -10.05
N ARG A 169 -27.81 -13.08 -10.86
CA ARG A 169 -28.50 -13.56 -12.05
C ARG A 169 -27.60 -13.57 -13.27
N THR A 170 -26.80 -12.53 -13.46
CA THR A 170 -25.96 -12.36 -14.66
C THR A 170 -24.50 -12.77 -14.45
N GLN A 171 -24.07 -13.00 -13.21
CA GLN A 171 -22.67 -13.25 -12.81
C GLN A 171 -21.70 -12.12 -13.17
N LYS A 172 -22.22 -10.95 -13.59
CA LYS A 172 -21.43 -9.80 -13.97
C LYS A 172 -20.77 -9.20 -12.74
N ILE A 173 -19.47 -8.91 -12.84
CA ILE A 173 -18.71 -8.19 -11.82
C ILE A 173 -19.19 -6.74 -11.77
N ILE A 174 -19.56 -6.30 -10.57
CA ILE A 174 -19.95 -4.94 -10.23
C ILE A 174 -18.86 -4.41 -9.29
N TRP A 175 -18.13 -3.40 -9.75
CA TRP A 175 -17.15 -2.72 -8.92
C TRP A 175 -17.85 -1.72 -7.98
N PRO A 176 -17.25 -1.36 -6.83
CA PRO A 176 -17.84 -0.45 -5.86
C PRO A 176 -18.26 0.92 -6.43
N ARG A 177 -17.68 1.31 -7.58
CA ARG A 177 -18.06 2.51 -8.34
C ARG A 177 -18.18 2.19 -9.82
N GLU A 178 -19.26 2.66 -10.43
CA GLU A 178 -19.61 2.40 -11.83
C GLU A 178 -18.59 3.08 -12.77
N GLY A 179 -17.86 2.29 -13.58
CA GLY A 179 -16.92 2.82 -14.59
C GLY A 179 -15.53 3.28 -14.09
N GLU A 180 -15.24 3.25 -12.79
CA GLU A 180 -14.01 3.85 -12.26
C GLU A 180 -12.83 2.86 -12.16
N LYS A 181 -11.79 3.14 -12.96
CA LYS A 181 -10.39 2.98 -12.49
C LYS A 181 -10.24 3.81 -11.22
N CYS A 182 -9.35 3.41 -10.31
CA CYS A 182 -9.06 4.23 -9.14
C CYS A 182 -8.89 5.70 -9.52
N PRO A 183 -9.53 6.62 -8.80
CA PRO A 183 -9.60 8.02 -9.20
C PRO A 183 -8.18 8.58 -9.45
N ASP A 184 -8.04 9.35 -10.53
CA ASP A 184 -6.73 9.82 -10.99
C ASP A 184 -6.04 10.58 -9.84
N PRO A 185 -4.77 10.25 -9.51
CA PRO A 185 -4.01 10.96 -8.49
C PRO A 185 -4.02 12.48 -8.62
N ARG A 186 -4.15 12.98 -9.86
CA ARG A 186 -4.20 14.41 -10.19
C ARG A 186 -5.47 15.10 -9.71
N TRP A 187 -6.53 14.36 -9.41
CA TRP A 187 -7.81 14.92 -8.98
C TRP A 187 -7.90 15.16 -7.47
N PHE A 188 -6.91 14.69 -6.71
CA PHE A 188 -6.89 14.89 -5.27
C PHE A 188 -5.99 16.06 -4.90
N PRO A 189 -6.37 16.83 -3.87
CA PRO A 189 -5.47 17.82 -3.31
C PRO A 189 -4.17 17.10 -2.95
N ASP A 190 -3.07 17.63 -3.47
CA ASP A 190 -1.76 17.13 -3.17
C ASP A 190 -1.60 17.11 -1.65
N VAL A 191 -1.44 15.91 -1.09
CA VAL A 191 -1.25 15.73 0.35
C VAL A 191 0.03 16.38 0.87
N SER A 192 0.83 16.97 -0.04
CA SER A 192 1.83 17.99 0.23
C SER A 192 1.34 19.22 0.98
N LYS A 193 0.07 19.57 0.87
CA LYS A 193 -0.48 20.80 1.44
C LYS A 193 -0.81 20.67 2.94
N GLY A 194 -0.52 19.52 3.54
CA GLY A 194 -0.84 19.24 4.95
C GLY A 194 -2.35 19.03 5.16
N TYR A 195 -2.68 18.34 6.26
CA TYR A 195 -4.00 18.43 6.87
C TYR A 195 -4.02 19.63 7.82
#